data_AF-A0A7S2I8X3-F1
#
_entry.id   AF-A0A7S2I8X3-F1
#
_cell.length_a   1.000
_cell.length_b   1.000
_cell.length_c   1.000
_cell.angle_alpha   90.00
_cell.angle_beta   90.00
_cell.angle_gamma   90.00
#
_symmetry.space_group_name_H-M   'P 1'
#
loop_
_entity.id
_entity.type
_entity.pdbx_description
1 polymer ?
#
loop_
_entity_poly.entity_id
_entity_poly.type
_entity_poly.pdbx_seq_one_letter_code
_entity_poly.pdbx_strand_id
1 'polypeptide(L)'
;GESLDSNLLRFLRAKDLKIADAAKLLRADLSWRKTAEPAMLADMRQQEVAECELSLLQKYMPTWHQGFDRSGRPLMFAQYGKFRFPPILAQTSVDKLLRLHMHNSEKAARLCGLQSAKLGRDI
;
A
#
# COMPACT_ATOMS: atom_id res chain seq x y z
N GLY A 1 -13.34 -7.48 -3.56
CA GLY A 1 -12.97 -6.26 -2.82
C GLY A 1 -13.37 -6.43 -1.37
N GLU A 2 -12.77 -5.68 -0.45
CA GLU A 2 -13.21 -5.64 0.96
C GLU A 2 -14.70 -5.28 1.04
N SER A 3 -15.46 -5.92 1.94
CA SER A 3 -16.86 -5.56 2.20
C SER A 3 -16.98 -4.14 2.78
N LEU A 4 -18.14 -3.48 2.57
CA LEU A 4 -18.40 -2.16 3.16
C LEU A 4 -18.27 -2.19 4.69
N ASP A 5 -18.83 -3.21 5.32
CA ASP A 5 -18.80 -3.38 6.77
C ASP A 5 -17.36 -3.53 7.28
N SER A 6 -16.55 -4.40 6.65
CA SER A 6 -15.13 -4.53 7.03
C SER A 6 -14.41 -3.19 6.89
N ASN A 7 -14.63 -2.48 5.78
CA ASN A 7 -13.99 -1.21 5.50
C ASN A 7 -14.32 -0.15 6.58
N LEU A 8 -15.60 0.04 6.90
CA LEU A 8 -16.05 0.98 7.93
C LEU A 8 -15.54 0.60 9.32
N LEU A 9 -15.54 -0.70 9.64
CA LEU A 9 -15.02 -1.19 10.91
C LEU A 9 -13.52 -0.94 11.09
N ARG A 10 -12.71 -0.83 10.02
CA ARG A 10 -11.29 -0.44 10.16
C ARG A 10 -11.16 0.97 10.74
N PHE A 11 -11.96 1.92 10.28
CA PHE A 11 -11.95 3.29 10.79
C PHE A 11 -12.48 3.38 12.23
N LEU A 12 -13.54 2.61 12.54
CA LEU A 12 -14.07 2.52 13.90
C LEU A 12 -13.02 1.94 14.86
N ARG A 13 -12.38 0.81 14.52
CA ARG A 13 -11.32 0.22 15.34
C ARG A 13 -10.12 1.16 15.51
N ALA A 14 -9.75 1.91 14.48
CA ALA A 14 -8.64 2.88 14.55
C ALA A 14 -8.92 4.07 15.48
N LYS A 15 -10.17 4.25 15.93
CA LYS A 15 -10.61 5.33 16.82
C LYS A 15 -11.37 4.81 18.05
N ASP A 16 -11.05 3.60 18.50
CA ASP A 16 -11.66 2.98 19.70
C ASP A 16 -13.20 2.99 19.68
N LEU A 17 -13.78 2.78 18.49
CA LEU A 17 -15.22 2.81 18.22
C LEU A 17 -15.90 4.18 18.50
N LYS A 18 -15.12 5.26 18.65
CA LYS A 18 -15.65 6.63 18.75
C LYS A 18 -16.13 7.10 17.38
N ILE A 19 -17.44 7.06 17.19
CA ILE A 19 -18.10 7.32 15.89
C ILE A 19 -17.68 8.66 15.28
N ALA A 20 -17.67 9.74 16.08
CA ALA A 20 -17.34 11.07 15.56
C ALA A 20 -15.90 11.14 15.03
N ASP A 21 -14.95 10.56 15.76
CA ASP A 21 -13.54 10.54 15.39
C ASP A 21 -13.28 9.62 14.19
N ALA A 22 -13.93 8.46 14.15
CA ALA A 22 -13.86 7.53 13.03
C ALA A 22 -14.41 8.17 11.74
N ALA A 23 -15.55 8.86 11.83
CA ALA A 23 -16.13 9.58 10.71
C ALA A 23 -15.23 10.74 10.24
N LYS A 24 -14.57 11.44 11.17
CA LYS A 24 -13.57 12.48 10.83
C LYS A 24 -12.39 11.87 10.07
N LEU A 25 -11.86 10.73 10.53
CA LEU A 25 -10.77 10.03 9.86
C LEU A 25 -11.17 9.54 8.47
N LEU A 26 -12.35 8.94 8.33
CA LEU A 26 -12.87 8.46 7.04
C LEU A 26 -13.03 9.61 6.04
N ARG A 27 -13.60 10.75 6.45
CA ARG A 27 -13.72 11.93 5.56
C ARG A 27 -12.36 12.46 5.12
N ALA A 28 -11.38 12.46 6.02
CA ALA A 28 -10.02 12.88 5.69
C ALA A 28 -9.36 11.92 4.68
N ASP A 29 -9.51 10.61 4.87
CA ASP A 29 -9.02 9.60 3.92
C ASP A 29 -9.68 9.75 2.54
N LEU A 30 -11.01 9.91 2.48
CA LEU A 30 -11.74 10.13 1.23
C LEU A 30 -11.29 11.41 0.51
N SER A 31 -11.09 12.51 1.24
CA SER A 31 -10.60 13.77 0.69
C SER A 31 -9.19 13.60 0.11
N TRP A 32 -8.30 12.93 0.84
CA TRP A 32 -6.94 12.65 0.39
C TRP A 32 -6.92 11.72 -0.84
N ARG A 33 -7.75 10.67 -0.88
CA ARG A 33 -7.86 9.77 -2.03
C ARG A 33 -8.34 10.49 -3.29
N LYS A 34 -9.23 11.48 -3.14
CA LYS A 34 -9.72 12.29 -4.26
C LYS A 34 -8.62 13.14 -4.90
N THR A 35 -7.64 13.59 -4.11
CA THR A 35 -6.55 14.44 -4.61
C THR A 35 -5.30 13.67 -5.00
N ALA A 36 -4.96 12.60 -4.27
CA ALA A 36 -3.76 11.81 -4.48
C ALA A 36 -3.94 10.65 -5.47
N GLU A 37 -5.20 10.22 -5.70
CA GLU A 37 -5.60 9.13 -6.61
C GLU A 37 -4.73 7.85 -6.49
N PRO A 38 -4.48 7.34 -5.27
CA PRO A 38 -3.49 6.30 -5.03
C PRO A 38 -3.86 4.95 -5.68
N ALA A 39 -5.15 4.72 -5.97
CA ALA A 39 -5.64 3.48 -6.55
C ALA A 39 -4.99 3.15 -7.91
N MET A 40 -4.64 4.17 -8.71
CA MET A 40 -3.96 3.97 -9.99
C MET A 40 -2.55 3.41 -9.83
N LEU A 41 -1.91 3.65 -8.68
CA LEU A 41 -0.56 3.19 -8.43
C LEU A 41 -0.46 1.66 -8.45
N ALA A 42 -1.51 0.94 -8.05
CA ALA A 42 -1.48 -0.52 -7.97
C ALA A 42 -1.20 -1.22 -9.31
N ASP A 43 -1.51 -0.56 -10.43
CA ASP A 43 -1.29 -1.07 -11.80
C ASP A 43 0.09 -0.70 -12.37
N MET A 44 0.78 0.26 -11.77
CA MET A 44 2.06 0.76 -12.28
C MET A 44 3.23 -0.15 -11.91
N ARG A 45 4.31 -0.10 -12.69
CA ARG A 45 5.59 -0.74 -12.34
C ARG A 45 6.36 0.13 -11.35
N GLN A 46 7.16 -0.50 -10.48
CA GLN A 46 7.90 0.20 -9.42
C GLN A 46 8.82 1.29 -9.98
N GLN A 47 9.51 1.03 -11.10
CA GLN A 47 10.38 2.01 -11.74
C GLN A 47 9.61 3.23 -12.30
N GLU A 48 8.35 3.06 -12.68
CA GLU A 48 7.50 4.15 -13.18
C GLU A 48 7.03 5.03 -12.02
N VAL A 49 6.71 4.42 -10.87
CA VAL A 49 6.28 5.15 -9.68
C VAL A 49 7.42 5.92 -9.03
N ALA A 50 8.59 5.28 -8.93
CA ALA A 50 9.78 5.90 -8.33
C ALA A 50 10.57 6.75 -9.35
N GLU A 51 10.23 6.69 -10.63
CA GLU A 51 10.95 7.34 -11.75
C GLU A 51 12.47 7.16 -11.66
N CYS A 52 12.92 5.93 -11.46
CA CYS A 52 14.34 5.59 -11.42
C CYS A 52 14.56 4.15 -11.91
N GLU A 53 15.81 3.81 -12.19
CA GLU A 53 16.17 2.48 -12.66
C GLU A 53 15.77 1.38 -11.66
N LEU A 54 15.10 0.34 -12.16
CA LEU A 54 14.65 -0.79 -11.34
C LEU A 54 15.82 -1.47 -10.60
N SER A 55 16.99 -1.52 -11.23
CA SER A 55 18.21 -2.09 -10.65
C SER A 55 18.65 -1.36 -9.37
N LEU A 56 18.41 -0.05 -9.27
CA LEU A 56 18.69 0.72 -8.05
C LEU A 56 17.71 0.41 -6.95
N LEU A 57 16.41 0.31 -7.28
CA LEU A 57 15.39 -0.11 -6.33
C LEU A 57 15.71 -1.51 -5.79
N GLN A 58 16.04 -2.46 -6.65
CA GLN A 58 16.40 -3.82 -6.24
C GLN A 58 17.68 -3.87 -5.39
N LYS A 59 18.66 -3.01 -5.66
CA LYS A 59 19.93 -2.96 -4.93
C LYS A 59 19.80 -2.27 -3.57
N TYR A 60 19.12 -1.13 -3.54
CA TYR A 60 19.16 -0.19 -2.42
C TYR A 60 17.81 0.03 -1.74
N MET A 61 16.68 -0.46 -2.27
CA MET A 61 15.39 -0.52 -1.58
C MET A 61 14.56 -1.74 -2.02
N PRO A 62 15.07 -2.98 -1.84
CA PRO A 62 14.39 -4.16 -2.33
C PRO A 62 13.06 -4.36 -1.60
N THR A 63 11.95 -4.20 -2.34
CA THR A 63 10.59 -4.46 -1.86
C THR A 63 9.78 -5.18 -2.93
N TRP A 64 9.01 -6.21 -2.55
CA TRP A 64 8.15 -6.95 -3.49
C TRP A 64 7.00 -7.66 -2.77
N HIS A 65 5.99 -8.09 -3.54
CA HIS A 65 4.91 -8.94 -3.06
C HIS A 65 5.10 -10.36 -3.60
N GLN A 66 4.96 -11.38 -2.76
CA GLN A 66 5.09 -12.77 -3.21
C GLN A 66 4.34 -13.74 -2.30
N GLY A 67 3.37 -14.45 -2.88
CA GLY A 67 2.63 -15.48 -2.17
C GLY A 67 1.69 -14.94 -1.09
N PHE A 68 1.15 -15.87 -0.32
CA PHE A 68 0.15 -15.63 0.72
C PHE A 68 0.48 -16.48 1.94
N ASP A 69 0.13 -16.00 3.14
CA ASP A 69 0.22 -16.82 4.34
C ASP A 69 -0.85 -17.93 4.40
N ARG A 70 -0.84 -18.74 5.45
CA ARG A 70 -1.82 -19.83 5.66
C ARG A 70 -3.27 -19.35 5.75
N SER A 71 -3.49 -18.09 6.10
CA SER A 71 -4.81 -17.45 6.19
C SER A 71 -5.18 -16.74 4.89
N GLY A 72 -4.35 -16.81 3.85
CA GLY A 72 -4.57 -16.12 2.58
C GLY A 72 -4.21 -14.63 2.62
N ARG A 73 -3.44 -14.14 3.59
CA ARG A 73 -3.02 -12.73 3.59
C ARG A 73 -1.84 -12.54 2.66
N PRO A 74 -1.86 -11.53 1.76
CA PRO A 74 -0.74 -11.25 0.86
C PRO A 74 0.54 -10.95 1.64
N LEU A 75 1.67 -11.48 1.19
CA LEU A 75 2.97 -11.21 1.80
C LEU A 75 3.71 -10.11 1.01
N MET A 76 4.16 -9.09 1.74
CA MET A 76 5.06 -8.04 1.24
C MET A 76 6.39 -8.17 1.95
N PHE A 77 7.47 -8.28 1.18
CA PHE A 77 8.83 -8.39 1.68
C PHE A 77 9.55 -7.07 1.49
N ALA A 78 10.22 -6.60 2.55
CA ALA A 78 11.09 -5.44 2.52
C ALA A 78 12.42 -5.78 3.20
N GLN A 79 13.53 -5.67 2.46
CA GLN A 79 14.86 -5.95 2.99
C GLN A 79 15.51 -4.67 3.53
N TYR A 80 15.02 -4.17 4.66
CA TYR A 80 15.47 -2.91 5.25
C TYR A 80 16.99 -2.83 5.49
N GLY A 81 17.67 -3.94 5.78
CA GLY A 81 19.13 -3.97 5.94
C GLY A 81 19.92 -3.52 4.69
N LYS A 82 19.32 -3.64 3.50
CA LYS A 82 19.89 -3.17 2.24
C LYS A 82 19.53 -1.73 1.90
N PHE A 83 18.71 -1.06 2.74
CA PHE A 83 18.22 0.27 2.38
C PHE A 83 19.36 1.28 2.38
N ARG A 84 19.55 1.99 1.26
CA ARG A 84 20.57 3.04 1.12
C ARG A 84 19.94 4.24 0.40
N PHE A 85 19.60 5.28 1.17
CA PHE A 85 18.98 6.49 0.65
C PHE A 85 19.92 7.36 -0.21
N PRO A 86 21.17 7.66 0.20
CA PRO A 86 22.02 8.56 -0.57
C PRO A 86 22.18 8.19 -2.06
N PRO A 87 22.46 6.92 -2.44
CA PRO A 87 22.60 6.57 -3.86
C PRO A 87 21.27 6.57 -4.63
N ILE A 88 20.14 6.29 -3.97
CA ILE A 88 18.82 6.33 -4.61
C ILE A 88 18.35 7.77 -4.83
N LEU A 89 18.53 8.63 -3.83
CA LEU A 89 18.11 10.04 -3.88
C LEU A 89 18.94 10.88 -4.87
N ALA A 90 20.02 10.33 -5.43
CA ALA A 90 20.71 10.92 -6.56
C ALA A 90 19.92 10.83 -7.89
N GLN A 91 18.92 9.95 -7.98
CA GLN A 91 18.09 9.75 -9.19
C GLN A 91 16.59 9.95 -8.97
N THR A 92 16.12 9.84 -7.72
CA THR A 92 14.70 10.02 -7.37
C THR A 92 14.55 10.99 -6.19
N SER A 93 13.31 11.30 -5.82
CA SER A 93 12.99 12.17 -4.69
C SER A 93 12.31 11.39 -3.55
N VAL A 94 12.30 11.99 -2.37
CA VAL A 94 11.56 11.45 -1.22
C VAL A 94 10.08 11.27 -1.57
N ASP A 95 9.47 12.22 -2.27
CA ASP A 95 8.05 12.14 -2.66
C ASP A 95 7.78 10.95 -3.58
N LYS A 96 8.66 10.66 -4.52
CA LYS A 96 8.55 9.49 -5.41
C LYS A 96 8.72 8.18 -4.65
N LEU A 97 9.63 8.14 -3.66
CA LEU A 97 9.76 6.99 -2.77
C LEU A 97 8.52 6.82 -1.88
N LEU A 98 7.92 7.91 -1.39
CA LEU A 98 6.64 7.85 -0.67
C LEU A 98 5.51 7.32 -1.57
N ARG A 99 5.46 7.74 -2.84
CA ARG A 99 4.55 7.15 -3.83
C ARG A 99 4.81 5.67 -4.05
N LEU A 100 6.06 5.22 -4.02
CA LEU A 100 6.41 3.78 -4.07
C LEU A 100 5.89 3.02 -2.84
N HIS A 101 5.91 3.63 -1.66
CA HIS A 101 5.26 3.05 -0.48
C HIS A 101 3.74 2.97 -0.63
N MET A 102 3.10 4.01 -1.17
CA MET A 102 1.66 3.99 -1.47
C MET A 102 1.33 2.92 -2.52
N HIS A 103 2.14 2.78 -3.56
CA HIS A 103 2.05 1.71 -4.55
C HIS A 103 2.03 0.32 -3.89
N ASN A 104 2.96 0.07 -2.96
CA ASN A 104 3.00 -1.19 -2.23
C ASN A 104 1.73 -1.42 -1.40
N SER A 105 1.24 -0.40 -0.70
CA SER A 105 -0.01 -0.49 0.08
C SER A 105 -1.24 -0.76 -0.78
N GLU A 106 -1.39 -0.07 -1.91
CA GLU A 106 -2.53 -0.24 -2.82
C GLU A 106 -2.47 -1.58 -3.55
N LYS A 107 -1.26 -2.06 -3.88
CA LYS A 107 -1.05 -3.43 -4.40
C LYS A 107 -1.44 -4.49 -3.38
N ALA A 108 -1.06 -4.32 -2.10
CA ALA A 108 -1.49 -5.22 -1.03
C ALA A 108 -3.01 -5.22 -0.87
N ALA A 109 -3.65 -4.04 -0.84
CA ALA A 109 -5.11 -3.92 -0.75
C ALA A 109 -5.83 -4.61 -1.91
N ARG A 110 -5.32 -4.47 -3.14
CA ARG A 110 -5.85 -5.18 -4.30
C ARG A 110 -5.69 -6.69 -4.19
N LEU A 111 -4.52 -7.16 -3.75
CA LEU A 111 -4.28 -8.59 -3.52
C LEU A 111 -5.22 -9.14 -2.44
N CYS A 112 -5.46 -8.42 -1.34
CA CYS A 112 -6.48 -8.80 -0.36
C CYS A 112 -7.84 -8.93 -1.04
N GLY A 113 -8.26 -7.93 -1.83
CA GLY A 113 -9.56 -7.94 -2.50
C GLY A 113 -9.75 -9.11 -3.49
N LEU A 114 -8.70 -9.51 -4.22
CA LEU A 114 -8.70 -10.70 -5.09
C LEU A 114 -8.75 -11.99 -4.28
N GLN A 115 -8.02 -12.03 -3.17
CA GLN A 115 -7.92 -13.20 -2.32
C GLN A 115 -9.20 -13.42 -1.51
N SER A 116 -9.92 -12.35 -1.12
CA SER A 116 -11.25 -12.44 -0.53
C SER A 116 -12.26 -13.06 -1.50
N ALA A 117 -12.23 -12.64 -2.77
CA ALA A 117 -13.09 -13.21 -3.81
C ALA A 117 -12.80 -14.70 -4.04
N LYS A 118 -11.50 -15.08 -4.01
CA LYS A 118 -11.07 -16.48 -4.14
C LYS A 118 -11.48 -17.36 -2.95
N LEU A 119 -11.48 -16.82 -1.74
CA LEU A 119 -11.72 -17.59 -0.50
C LEU A 119 -13.17 -17.50 0.01
N GLY A 120 -13.99 -16.63 -0.55
CA GLY A 120 -15.37 -16.41 -0.10
C GLY A 120 -15.49 -15.77 1.28
N ARG A 121 -14.45 -15.05 1.74
CA ARG A 121 -14.43 -14.33 3.02
C ARG A 121 -13.48 -13.14 2.96
N ASP A 122 -13.66 -12.16 3.84
CA ASP A 122 -12.76 -11.00 3.92
C ASP A 122 -11.34 -11.39 4.40
N ILE A 123 -10.36 -10.72 3.82
CA ILE A 123 -8.90 -10.87 4.05
C ILE A 123 -8.31 -9.52 4.43
#